data_AF-A0A933Z6Y8-F1
#
_entry.id   AF-A0A933Z6Y8-F1
#
_cell.length_a   1.000
_cell.length_b   1.000
_cell.length_c   1.000
_cell.angle_alpha   90.00
_cell.angle_beta   90.00
_cell.angle_gamma   90.00
#
_symmetry.space_group_name_H-M   'P 1'
#
loop_
_entity.id
_entity.type
_entity.pdbx_description
1 polymer ?
#
loop_
_entity_poly.entity_id
_entity_poly.type
_entity_poly.pdbx_seq_one_letter_code
_entity_poly.pdbx_strand_id
1 'polypeptide(L)'
;MSDEDLIAALNQAVKQEVLENYARERRIIEEEGNLLFETCCAFHGGLSAWDKGKMLLARALLTPEAARRFFLLAGLNPPEEQCAPPDLVFIPPKAWTRCRRYLKLIQRLYLDLWQTRQDLAQERQKALGLREEVNRDILEFERNHDFLSLASYLRDLDPVELQRRKILGVNFSPGETAASAEALCFRPFSLERLGLDQEPERLRPPEEVLSASQGLILEVCRQHPGLVDSLWT
;
A
#
# COMPACT_ATOMS: atom_id res chain seq x y z
N MET A 1 -25.15 30.71 44.85
CA MET A 1 -24.03 30.22 44.03
C MET A 1 -22.94 31.24 44.17
N SER A 2 -21.80 30.82 44.71
CA SER A 2 -20.63 31.69 44.84
C SER A 2 -19.95 31.86 43.48
N ASP A 3 -19.26 32.97 43.25
CA ASP A 3 -18.47 33.16 42.01
C ASP A 3 -17.44 32.02 41.81
N GLU A 4 -16.99 31.41 42.91
CA GLU A 4 -16.11 30.24 42.89
C GLU A 4 -16.80 29.00 42.28
N ASP A 5 -18.09 28.77 42.54
CA ASP A 5 -18.86 27.67 41.95
C ASP A 5 -19.00 27.84 40.43
N LEU A 6 -19.18 29.09 39.97
CA LEU A 6 -19.29 29.41 38.54
C LEU A 6 -17.94 29.18 37.83
N ILE A 7 -16.84 29.66 38.42
CA ILE A 7 -15.49 29.46 37.88
C ILE A 7 -15.12 27.97 37.83
N ALA A 8 -15.49 27.20 38.86
CA ALA A 8 -15.26 25.76 38.88
C ALA A 8 -16.05 25.04 37.77
N ALA A 9 -17.32 25.37 37.60
CA ALA A 9 -18.16 24.79 36.54
C ALA A 9 -17.63 25.13 35.13
N LEU A 10 -17.17 26.37 34.92
CA LEU A 10 -16.61 26.81 33.63
C LEU A 10 -15.30 26.08 33.32
N ASN A 11 -14.42 25.94 34.31
CA ASN A 11 -13.18 25.17 34.16
C ASN A 11 -13.46 23.69 33.86
N GLN A 12 -14.48 23.10 34.48
CA GLN A 12 -14.88 21.73 34.20
C GLN A 12 -15.41 21.57 32.77
N ALA A 13 -16.23 22.50 32.30
CA ALA A 13 -16.75 22.50 30.93
C ALA A 13 -15.63 22.61 29.89
N VAL A 14 -14.66 23.52 30.08
CA VAL A 14 -13.50 23.64 29.18
C VAL A 14 -12.67 22.36 29.17
N LYS A 15 -12.44 21.73 30.34
CA LYS A 15 -11.71 20.46 30.41
C LYS A 15 -12.42 19.32 29.67
N GLN A 16 -13.75 19.23 29.78
CA GLN A 16 -14.54 18.26 29.04
C GLN A 16 -14.44 18.49 27.53
N GLU A 17 -14.59 19.75 27.09
CA GLU A 17 -14.48 20.11 25.67
C GLU A 17 -13.10 19.75 25.09
N VAL A 18 -12.01 20.02 25.83
CA VAL A 18 -10.64 19.64 25.41
C VAL A 18 -10.51 18.12 25.23
N LEU A 19 -11.07 17.32 26.14
CA LEU A 19 -11.03 15.87 26.03
C LEU A 19 -11.88 15.33 24.89
N GLU A 20 -13.06 15.91 24.67
CA GLU A 20 -13.93 15.55 23.55
C GLU A 20 -13.27 15.90 22.21
N ASN A 21 -12.59 17.05 22.13
CA ASN A 21 -11.80 17.44 20.96
C ASN A 21 -10.65 16.45 20.71
N TYR A 22 -9.86 16.13 21.74
CA TYR A 22 -8.80 15.14 21.65
C TYR A 22 -9.32 13.78 21.15
N ALA A 23 -10.37 13.25 21.78
CA ALA A 23 -10.92 11.94 21.43
C ALA A 23 -11.46 11.91 19.99
N ARG A 24 -12.07 13.01 19.55
CA ARG A 24 -12.58 13.17 18.19
C ARG A 24 -11.44 13.23 17.17
N GLU A 25 -10.46 14.09 17.37
CA GLU A 25 -9.32 14.23 16.45
C GLU A 25 -8.48 12.96 16.38
N ARG A 26 -8.27 12.30 17.53
CA ARG A 26 -7.63 10.98 17.57
C ARG A 26 -8.33 9.97 16.67
N ARG A 27 -9.66 9.91 16.76
CA ARG A 27 -10.47 9.00 15.95
C ARG A 27 -10.37 9.30 14.46
N ILE A 28 -10.32 10.59 14.09
CA ILE A 28 -10.12 11.00 12.69
C ILE A 28 -8.79 10.45 12.16
N ILE A 29 -7.70 10.64 12.91
CA ILE A 29 -6.36 10.14 12.51
C ILE A 29 -6.32 8.62 12.42
N GLU A 30 -7.02 7.91 13.31
CA GLU A 30 -7.15 6.45 13.25
C GLU A 30 -7.90 6.00 11.98
N GLU A 31 -9.00 6.68 11.64
CA GLU A 31 -9.78 6.41 10.42
C GLU A 31 -8.97 6.70 9.14
N GLU A 32 -8.24 7.80 9.10
CA GLU A 32 -7.34 8.16 8.00
C GLU A 32 -6.16 7.17 7.88
N GLY A 33 -5.61 6.73 9.02
CA GLY A 33 -4.60 5.69 9.06
C GLY A 33 -5.11 4.37 8.48
N ASN A 34 -6.36 3.98 8.78
CA ASN A 34 -6.99 2.80 8.20
C ASN A 34 -7.16 2.94 6.68
N LEU A 35 -7.60 4.10 6.19
CA LEU A 35 -7.71 4.39 4.75
C LEU A 35 -6.35 4.29 4.04
N LEU A 36 -5.28 4.77 4.69
CA LEU A 36 -3.91 4.62 4.20
C LEU A 36 -3.52 3.14 4.09
N PHE A 37 -3.81 2.32 5.12
CA PHE A 37 -3.54 0.88 5.09
C PHE A 37 -4.33 0.17 3.99
N GLU A 38 -5.61 0.48 3.80
CA GLU A 38 -6.42 -0.07 2.71
C GLU A 38 -5.82 0.27 1.34
N THR A 39 -5.37 1.52 1.16
CA THR A 39 -4.72 1.95 -0.08
C THR A 39 -3.39 1.21 -0.31
N CYS A 40 -2.61 0.99 0.74
CA CYS A 40 -1.37 0.20 0.65
C CYS A 40 -1.68 -1.27 0.32
N CYS A 41 -2.71 -1.86 0.91
CA CYS A 41 -3.14 -3.23 0.60
C CYS A 41 -3.56 -3.37 -0.87
N ALA A 42 -4.27 -2.38 -1.43
CA ALA A 42 -4.60 -2.36 -2.86
C ALA A 42 -3.33 -2.36 -3.74
N PHE A 43 -2.37 -1.48 -3.42
CA PHE A 43 -1.08 -1.43 -4.11
C PHE A 43 -0.32 -2.76 -4.05
N HIS A 44 -0.24 -3.38 -2.88
CA HIS A 44 0.39 -4.70 -2.70
C HIS A 44 -0.33 -5.82 -3.47
N GLY A 45 -1.65 -5.78 -3.49
CA GLY A 45 -2.47 -6.66 -4.32
C GLY A 45 -2.16 -6.49 -5.81
N GLY A 46 -1.99 -5.25 -6.26
CA GLY A 46 -1.57 -4.90 -7.61
C GLY A 46 -0.17 -5.42 -7.93
N LEU A 47 0.80 -5.34 -7.01
CA LEU A 47 2.15 -5.90 -7.19
C LEU A 47 2.09 -7.43 -7.39
N SER A 48 1.25 -8.12 -6.64
CA SER A 48 1.03 -9.56 -6.85
C SER A 48 0.41 -9.87 -8.21
N ALA A 49 -0.56 -9.05 -8.66
CA ALA A 49 -1.15 -9.18 -9.99
C ALA A 49 -0.13 -8.91 -11.11
N TRP A 50 0.74 -7.93 -10.91
CA TRP A 50 1.84 -7.58 -11.78
C TRP A 50 2.84 -8.73 -11.94
N ASP A 51 3.28 -9.34 -10.85
CA ASP A 51 4.18 -10.49 -10.89
C ASP A 51 3.53 -11.70 -11.56
N LYS A 52 2.24 -11.94 -11.31
CA LYS A 52 1.46 -12.95 -12.05
C LYS A 52 1.42 -12.66 -13.55
N GLY A 53 1.24 -11.40 -13.94
CA GLY A 53 1.28 -10.96 -15.34
C GLY A 53 2.64 -11.23 -16.00
N LYS A 54 3.75 -10.93 -15.31
CA LYS A 54 5.11 -11.27 -15.76
C LYS A 54 5.27 -12.79 -15.96
N MET A 55 4.82 -13.59 -15.00
CA MET A 55 4.89 -15.06 -15.10
C MET A 55 4.07 -15.59 -16.29
N LEU A 56 2.85 -15.07 -16.50
CA LEU A 56 2.00 -15.44 -17.63
C LEU A 56 2.66 -15.11 -18.97
N LEU A 57 3.26 -13.93 -19.09
CA LEU A 57 3.98 -13.51 -20.28
C LEU A 57 5.23 -14.37 -20.53
N ALA A 58 6.01 -14.67 -19.49
CA ALA A 58 7.18 -15.53 -19.59
C ALA A 58 6.81 -16.94 -20.08
N ARG A 59 5.70 -17.51 -19.58
CA ARG A 59 5.17 -18.80 -20.05
C ARG A 59 4.69 -18.73 -21.50
N ALA A 60 3.99 -17.66 -21.87
CA ALA A 60 3.52 -17.47 -23.23
C ALA A 60 4.68 -17.36 -24.24
N LEU A 61 5.89 -16.99 -23.82
CA LEU A 61 7.07 -16.94 -24.67
C LEU A 61 7.71 -18.32 -24.95
N LEU A 62 7.21 -19.38 -24.30
CA LEU A 62 7.48 -20.81 -24.52
C LEU A 62 8.89 -21.31 -24.23
N THR A 63 9.92 -20.51 -24.51
CA THR A 63 11.32 -20.87 -24.26
C THR A 63 11.96 -19.89 -23.28
N PRO A 64 12.85 -20.37 -22.38
CA PRO A 64 13.52 -19.50 -21.42
C PRO A 64 14.41 -18.46 -22.10
N GLU A 65 14.97 -18.79 -23.28
CA GLU A 65 15.76 -17.86 -24.06
C GLU A 65 14.91 -16.74 -24.67
N ALA A 66 13.77 -17.07 -25.26
CA ALA A 66 12.85 -16.06 -25.77
C ALA A 66 12.29 -15.18 -24.64
N ALA A 67 11.96 -15.77 -23.48
CA ALA A 67 11.58 -15.03 -22.29
C ALA A 67 12.67 -14.03 -21.88
N ARG A 68 13.91 -14.49 -21.68
CA ARG A 68 15.03 -13.61 -21.30
C ARG A 68 15.24 -12.47 -22.30
N ARG A 69 15.27 -12.77 -23.60
CA ARG A 69 15.45 -11.76 -24.65
C ARG A 69 14.30 -10.76 -24.69
N PHE A 70 13.06 -11.22 -24.57
CA PHE A 70 11.88 -10.35 -24.54
C PHE A 70 11.89 -9.44 -23.30
N PHE A 71 12.12 -9.99 -22.11
CA PHE A 71 12.15 -9.23 -20.87
C PHE A 71 13.27 -8.19 -20.87
N LEU A 72 14.45 -8.53 -21.41
CA LEU A 72 15.53 -7.58 -21.62
C LEU A 72 15.13 -6.42 -22.56
N LEU A 73 14.43 -6.72 -23.67
CA LEU A 73 13.89 -5.68 -24.56
C LEU A 73 12.85 -4.80 -23.86
N ALA A 74 12.03 -5.38 -22.98
CA ALA A 74 11.04 -4.68 -22.18
C ALA A 74 11.64 -3.84 -21.03
N GLY A 75 12.92 -4.04 -20.70
CA GLY A 75 13.58 -3.43 -19.55
C GLY A 75 13.22 -4.08 -18.21
N LEU A 76 12.81 -5.35 -18.23
CA LEU A 76 12.34 -6.10 -17.07
C LEU A 76 13.28 -7.24 -16.72
N ASN A 77 13.28 -7.61 -15.45
CA ASN A 77 13.90 -8.84 -15.01
C ASN A 77 12.97 -10.02 -15.30
N PRO A 78 13.48 -11.11 -15.91
CA PRO A 78 12.68 -12.31 -16.07
C PRO A 78 12.35 -12.89 -14.68
N PRO A 79 11.14 -13.45 -14.49
CA PRO A 79 10.79 -14.10 -13.23
C PRO A 79 11.76 -15.26 -12.92
N GLU A 80 12.25 -15.32 -11.66
CA GLU A 80 13.27 -16.28 -11.22
C GLU A 80 12.77 -17.73 -11.23
N GLU A 81 11.49 -17.94 -10.93
CA GLU A 81 10.84 -19.24 -10.94
C GLU A 81 9.79 -19.33 -12.05
N GLN A 82 9.87 -20.39 -12.87
CA GLN A 82 8.80 -20.79 -13.80
C GLN A 82 7.70 -21.59 -13.07
N CYS A 83 7.48 -21.33 -11.78
CA CYS A 83 6.48 -22.00 -10.95
C CYS A 83 5.08 -21.44 -11.24
N ALA A 84 4.56 -21.69 -12.44
CA ALA A 84 3.13 -21.56 -12.72
C ALA A 84 2.45 -22.93 -12.57
N PRO A 85 1.18 -22.99 -12.12
CA PRO A 85 0.42 -24.23 -12.10
C PRO A 85 0.38 -24.86 -13.51
N PRO A 86 0.39 -26.20 -13.62
CA PRO A 86 0.66 -26.90 -14.87
C PRO A 86 -0.32 -26.60 -16.03
N ASP A 87 -1.54 -26.13 -15.75
CA ASP A 87 -2.63 -26.13 -16.75
C ASP A 87 -3.22 -24.74 -17.03
N LEU A 88 -2.48 -23.90 -17.75
CA LEU A 88 -2.97 -22.56 -18.13
C LEU A 88 -3.17 -22.51 -19.65
N VAL A 89 -4.43 -22.64 -20.07
CA VAL A 89 -4.87 -22.57 -21.46
C VAL A 89 -5.26 -21.13 -21.79
N PHE A 90 -4.67 -20.57 -22.83
CA PHE A 90 -5.00 -19.22 -23.29
C PHE A 90 -6.20 -19.23 -24.20
N ILE A 91 -7.05 -18.22 -24.09
CA ILE A 91 -8.15 -18.01 -25.04
C ILE A 91 -7.54 -17.56 -26.37
N PRO A 92 -7.74 -18.30 -27.47
CA PRO A 92 -7.11 -17.98 -28.74
C PRO A 92 -7.66 -16.66 -29.29
N PRO A 93 -6.80 -15.66 -29.58
CA PRO A 93 -7.25 -14.43 -30.18
C PRO A 93 -7.73 -14.65 -31.62
N LYS A 94 -8.66 -13.81 -32.09
CA LYS A 94 -9.15 -13.85 -33.49
C LYS A 94 -8.04 -13.42 -34.46
N ALA A 95 -7.41 -14.37 -35.13
CA ALA A 95 -6.52 -14.15 -36.27
C ALA A 95 -6.40 -15.39 -37.17
N TRP A 96 -6.04 -15.17 -38.43
CA TRP A 96 -6.08 -16.19 -39.49
C TRP A 96 -4.91 -17.18 -39.46
N THR A 97 -3.74 -16.77 -38.98
CA THR A 97 -2.56 -17.64 -38.95
C THR A 97 -2.12 -17.90 -37.51
N ARG A 98 -1.51 -19.07 -37.26
CA ARG A 98 -0.93 -19.43 -35.96
C ARG A 98 -0.02 -18.33 -35.43
N CYS A 99 0.93 -17.86 -36.24
CA CYS A 99 1.87 -16.82 -35.80
C CYS A 99 1.22 -15.46 -35.57
N ARG A 100 0.15 -15.11 -36.31
CA ARG A 100 -0.61 -13.89 -35.99
C ARG A 100 -1.41 -14.04 -34.69
N ARG A 101 -1.98 -15.22 -34.42
CA ARG A 101 -2.66 -15.49 -33.14
C ARG A 101 -1.67 -15.40 -31.97
N TYR A 102 -0.50 -16.03 -32.12
CA TYR A 102 0.56 -15.99 -31.14
C TYR A 102 1.05 -14.56 -30.87
N LEU A 103 1.35 -13.80 -31.93
CA LEU A 103 1.77 -12.40 -31.81
C LEU A 103 0.70 -11.55 -31.11
N LYS A 104 -0.58 -11.72 -31.45
CA LYS A 104 -1.68 -11.02 -30.78
C LYS A 104 -1.81 -11.38 -29.30
N LEU A 105 -1.54 -12.65 -28.93
CA LEU A 105 -1.54 -13.06 -27.53
C LEU A 105 -0.44 -12.33 -26.76
N ILE A 106 0.79 -12.37 -27.24
CA ILE A 106 1.93 -11.69 -26.59
C ILE A 106 1.69 -10.17 -26.52
N GLN A 107 1.19 -9.57 -27.61
CA GLN A 107 0.81 -8.17 -27.63
C GLN A 107 -0.23 -7.83 -26.56
N ARG A 108 -1.29 -8.64 -26.44
CA ARG A 108 -2.32 -8.43 -25.43
C ARG A 108 -1.74 -8.55 -24.02
N LEU A 109 -0.99 -9.62 -23.74
CA LEU A 109 -0.39 -9.84 -22.42
C LEU A 109 0.55 -8.71 -22.04
N TYR A 110 1.36 -8.21 -22.98
CA TYR A 110 2.25 -7.08 -22.73
C TYR A 110 1.50 -5.76 -22.52
N LEU A 111 0.41 -5.53 -23.27
CA LEU A 111 -0.44 -4.35 -23.09
C LEU A 111 -1.16 -4.37 -21.73
N ASP A 112 -1.74 -5.51 -21.37
CA ASP A 112 -2.41 -5.71 -20.07
C ASP A 112 -1.41 -5.50 -18.93
N LEU A 113 -0.19 -6.04 -19.10
CA LEU A 113 0.92 -5.80 -18.18
C LEU A 113 1.23 -4.30 -18.12
N TRP A 114 1.57 -3.64 -19.22
CA TRP A 114 1.86 -2.21 -19.26
C TRP A 114 0.79 -1.33 -18.61
N GLN A 115 -0.50 -1.62 -18.84
CA GLN A 115 -1.61 -0.93 -18.19
C GLN A 115 -1.57 -1.13 -16.67
N THR A 116 -1.42 -2.38 -16.21
CA THR A 116 -1.27 -2.70 -14.78
C THR A 116 -0.12 -1.91 -14.13
N ARG A 117 0.99 -1.69 -14.85
CA ARG A 117 2.11 -0.87 -14.34
C ARG A 117 1.73 0.60 -14.14
N GLN A 118 0.93 1.16 -15.07
CA GLN A 118 0.47 2.54 -14.99
C GLN A 118 -0.49 2.69 -13.81
N ASP A 119 -1.43 1.77 -13.68
CA ASP A 119 -2.41 1.76 -12.58
C ASP A 119 -1.67 1.65 -11.22
N LEU A 120 -0.69 0.75 -11.12
CA LEU A 120 0.20 0.64 -9.96
C LEU A 120 0.98 1.91 -9.65
N ALA A 121 1.43 2.65 -10.67
CA ALA A 121 2.12 3.92 -10.47
C ALA A 121 1.19 4.95 -9.83
N GLN A 122 -0.07 5.00 -10.29
CA GLN A 122 -1.09 5.89 -9.76
C GLN A 122 -1.50 5.50 -8.34
N GLU A 123 -1.72 4.22 -8.07
CA GLU A 123 -2.02 3.71 -6.73
C GLU A 123 -0.90 4.02 -5.73
N ARG A 124 0.36 3.80 -6.12
CA ARG A 124 1.51 4.16 -5.30
C ARG A 124 1.55 5.66 -5.03
N GLN A 125 1.35 6.50 -6.05
CA GLN A 125 1.36 7.94 -5.88
C GLN A 125 0.24 8.43 -4.96
N LYS A 126 -0.95 7.81 -5.07
CA LYS A 126 -2.07 8.07 -4.17
C LYS A 126 -1.73 7.69 -2.72
N ALA A 127 -1.13 6.51 -2.50
CA ALA A 127 -0.70 6.07 -1.18
C ALA A 127 0.36 7.02 -0.58
N LEU A 128 1.31 7.49 -1.39
CA LEU A 128 2.32 8.46 -0.96
C LEU A 128 1.70 9.81 -0.56
N GLY A 129 0.74 10.31 -1.33
CA GLY A 129 0.02 11.54 -1.01
C GLY A 129 -0.76 11.43 0.29
N LEU A 130 -1.55 10.35 0.45
CA LEU A 130 -2.28 10.06 1.69
C LEU A 130 -1.34 9.95 2.89
N ARG A 131 -0.20 9.27 2.73
CA ARG A 131 0.80 9.16 3.81
C ARG A 131 1.31 10.52 4.26
N GLU A 132 1.58 11.43 3.32
CA GLU A 132 2.08 12.77 3.62
C GLU A 132 1.03 13.64 4.33
N GLU A 133 -0.24 13.50 3.93
CA GLU A 133 -1.39 14.13 4.59
C GLU A 133 -1.53 13.63 6.02
N VAL A 134 -1.71 12.31 6.21
CA VAL A 134 -1.87 11.71 7.55
C VAL A 134 -0.69 12.01 8.47
N ASN A 135 0.54 11.99 7.94
CA ASN A 135 1.71 12.34 8.74
C ASN A 135 1.72 13.82 9.17
N ARG A 136 1.18 14.72 8.35
CA ARG A 136 1.03 16.14 8.72
C ARG A 136 -0.02 16.29 9.81
N ASP A 137 -1.13 15.57 9.69
CA ASP A 137 -2.23 15.63 10.66
C ASP A 137 -1.82 15.03 12.01
N ILE A 138 -1.02 13.95 11.99
CA ILE A 138 -0.34 13.43 13.19
C ILE A 138 0.53 14.51 13.83
N LEU A 139 1.36 15.22 13.06
CA LEU A 139 2.23 16.26 13.62
C LEU A 139 1.44 17.45 14.18
N GLU A 140 0.34 17.82 13.53
CA GLU A 140 -0.55 18.87 14.01
C GLU A 140 -1.27 18.44 15.29
N PHE A 141 -1.75 17.21 15.36
CA PHE A 141 -2.36 16.64 16.54
C PHE A 141 -1.41 16.62 17.74
N GLU A 142 -0.19 16.11 17.56
CA GLU A 142 0.82 16.07 18.63
C GLU A 142 1.23 17.49 19.08
N ARG A 143 1.19 18.48 18.18
CA ARG A 143 1.43 19.89 18.54
C ARG A 143 0.28 20.49 19.34
N ASN A 144 -0.97 20.15 19.00
CA ASN A 144 -2.16 20.71 19.62
C ASN A 144 -2.50 20.02 20.96
N HIS A 145 -2.11 18.76 21.11
CA HIS A 145 -2.43 17.90 22.26
C HIS A 145 -1.17 17.43 22.97
N ASP A 146 -0.67 18.24 23.92
CA ASP A 146 0.39 17.78 24.81
C ASP A 146 -0.17 16.76 25.81
N PHE A 147 0.33 15.53 25.74
CA PHE A 147 -0.07 14.42 26.62
C PHE A 147 0.08 14.77 28.11
N LEU A 148 1.13 15.52 28.50
CA LEU A 148 1.32 15.89 29.90
C LEU A 148 0.19 16.82 30.38
N SER A 149 -0.25 17.70 29.49
CA SER A 149 -1.37 18.61 29.71
C SER A 149 -2.69 17.82 29.81
N LEU A 150 -2.96 16.89 28.88
CA LEU A 150 -4.14 16.02 28.93
C LEU A 150 -4.20 15.09 30.14
N ALA A 151 -3.06 14.49 30.53
CA ALA A 151 -2.95 13.66 31.72
C ALA A 151 -3.15 14.45 33.02
N SER A 152 -2.88 15.76 33.02
CA SER A 152 -3.23 16.64 34.14
C SER A 152 -4.74 16.94 34.18
N TYR A 153 -5.36 17.20 33.02
CA TYR A 153 -6.81 17.46 32.93
C TYR A 153 -7.66 16.25 33.33
N LEU A 154 -7.28 15.05 32.89
CA LEU A 154 -7.95 13.80 33.27
C LEU A 154 -7.86 13.53 34.77
N ARG A 155 -6.72 13.84 35.41
CA ARG A 155 -6.56 13.72 36.86
C ARG A 155 -7.50 14.65 37.61
N ASP A 156 -7.64 15.90 37.14
CA ASP A 156 -8.47 16.90 37.81
C ASP A 156 -9.98 16.68 37.64
N LEU A 157 -10.41 15.90 36.65
CA LEU A 157 -11.83 15.63 36.37
C LEU A 157 -12.43 14.53 37.26
N ASP A 158 -11.60 13.72 37.95
CA ASP A 158 -12.07 12.73 38.92
C ASP A 158 -11.63 13.08 40.36
N PRO A 159 -12.43 13.88 41.09
CA PRO A 159 -12.14 14.22 42.48
C PRO A 159 -12.20 13.00 43.42
N VAL A 160 -12.88 11.92 43.04
CA VAL A 160 -13.03 10.69 43.85
C VAL A 160 -11.79 9.79 43.71
N GLU A 161 -11.23 9.64 42.50
CA GLU A 161 -9.91 9.03 42.28
C GLU A 161 -8.78 9.85 42.93
N LEU A 162 -8.80 11.19 42.81
CA LEU A 162 -7.81 12.05 43.47
C LEU A 162 -7.84 11.91 45.01
N GLN A 163 -9.03 11.82 45.61
CA GLN A 163 -9.18 11.54 47.03
C GLN A 163 -8.70 10.12 47.40
N ARG A 164 -9.00 9.10 46.58
CA ARG A 164 -8.47 7.73 46.77
C ARG A 164 -6.95 7.68 46.63
N ARG A 165 -6.33 8.45 45.73
CA ARG A 165 -4.87 8.51 45.53
C ARG A 165 -4.13 9.25 46.64
N LYS A 166 -4.71 10.30 47.24
CA LYS A 166 -4.17 10.89 48.48
C LYS A 166 -4.07 9.86 49.63
N ILE A 167 -4.91 8.82 49.60
CA ILE A 167 -4.91 7.73 50.56
C ILE A 167 -4.00 6.56 50.13
N LEU A 168 -3.76 6.36 48.81
CA LEU A 168 -3.03 5.21 48.26
C LEU A 168 -1.62 5.50 47.71
N GLY A 169 -1.17 6.75 47.65
CA GLY A 169 0.23 7.09 47.36
C GLY A 169 0.75 6.64 45.98
N VAL A 170 -0.13 6.37 45.01
CA VAL A 170 0.27 5.87 43.70
C VAL A 170 0.60 7.04 42.77
N ASN A 171 1.85 7.49 42.82
CA ASN A 171 2.44 8.18 41.69
C ASN A 171 2.79 7.10 40.67
N PHE A 172 2.31 7.23 39.43
CA PHE A 172 2.84 6.42 38.34
C PHE A 172 4.36 6.54 38.36
N SER A 173 5.06 5.41 38.25
CA SER A 173 6.50 5.47 38.09
C SER A 173 6.83 6.24 36.79
N PRO A 174 7.97 6.93 36.71
CA PRO A 174 8.39 7.63 35.49
C PRO A 174 8.30 6.75 34.23
N GLY A 175 8.54 5.43 34.38
CA GLY A 175 8.39 4.44 33.32
C GLY A 175 6.95 4.19 32.88
N GLU A 176 5.98 4.15 33.80
CA GLU A 176 4.56 3.96 33.47
C GLU A 176 3.95 5.19 32.79
N THR A 177 4.37 6.40 33.19
CA THR A 177 4.01 7.63 32.49
C THR A 177 4.58 7.70 31.09
N ALA A 178 5.83 7.27 30.90
CA ALA A 178 6.46 7.24 29.58
C ALA A 178 5.79 6.21 28.66
N ALA A 179 5.49 5.01 29.17
CA ALA A 179 4.79 3.97 28.40
C ALA A 179 3.37 4.38 28.00
N SER A 180 2.67 5.10 28.89
CA SER A 180 1.32 5.62 28.61
C SER A 180 1.36 6.78 27.60
N ALA A 181 2.36 7.66 27.68
CA ALA A 181 2.60 8.70 26.67
C ALA A 181 2.90 8.06 25.30
N GLU A 182 3.77 7.06 25.27
CA GLU A 182 4.15 6.35 24.04
C GLU A 182 2.97 5.62 23.38
N ALA A 183 2.04 5.07 24.17
CA ALA A 183 0.85 4.40 23.66
C ALA A 183 -0.19 5.38 23.09
N LEU A 184 -0.19 6.62 23.55
CA LEU A 184 -1.15 7.64 23.14
C LEU A 184 -0.62 8.54 22.02
N CYS A 185 0.70 8.69 21.90
CA CYS A 185 1.30 9.38 20.76
C CYS A 185 1.14 8.60 19.46
N PHE A 186 0.79 9.29 18.39
CA PHE A 186 0.89 8.73 17.04
C PHE A 186 2.32 8.78 16.55
N ARG A 187 2.72 7.71 15.85
CA ARG A 187 4.01 7.68 15.14
C ARG A 187 3.76 7.91 13.65
N PRO A 188 4.45 8.87 13.02
CA PRO A 188 4.40 9.05 11.58
C PRO A 188 4.74 7.74 10.84
N PHE A 189 4.05 7.50 9.74
CA PHE A 189 4.25 6.33 8.91
C PHE A 189 5.49 6.50 8.02
N SER A 190 6.43 5.56 8.15
CA SER A 190 7.58 5.42 7.26
C SER A 190 7.19 4.66 5.98
N LEU A 191 7.96 4.86 4.91
CA LEU A 191 7.76 4.15 3.64
C LEU A 191 7.93 2.65 3.80
N GLU A 192 8.96 2.23 4.54
CA GLU A 192 9.28 0.83 4.81
C GLU A 192 8.15 0.12 5.56
N ARG A 193 7.57 0.77 6.58
CA ARG A 193 6.45 0.20 7.35
C ARG A 193 5.22 -0.07 6.49
N LEU A 194 5.04 0.73 5.44
CA LEU A 194 3.93 0.59 4.50
C LEU A 194 4.28 -0.26 3.27
N GLY A 195 5.54 -0.69 3.11
CA GLY A 195 6.03 -1.40 1.93
C GLY A 195 5.96 -0.56 0.64
N LEU A 196 6.06 0.78 0.74
CA LEU A 196 6.03 1.70 -0.40
C LEU A 196 7.43 2.06 -0.92
N ASP A 197 8.47 1.54 -0.26
CA ASP A 197 9.88 1.68 -0.60
C ASP A 197 10.24 1.04 -1.94
N GLN A 198 9.54 -0.04 -2.31
CA GLN A 198 9.77 -0.74 -3.58
C GLN A 198 9.09 0.01 -4.74
N GLU A 199 9.89 0.57 -5.64
CA GLU A 199 9.40 1.09 -6.90
C GLU A 199 9.29 -0.08 -7.92
N PRO A 200 8.11 -0.31 -8.52
CA PRO A 200 7.99 -1.36 -9.52
C PRO A 200 8.88 -1.05 -10.74
N GLU A 201 9.45 -2.09 -11.35
CA GLU A 201 10.35 -1.97 -12.51
C GLU A 201 9.77 -1.09 -13.61
N ARG A 202 10.63 -0.35 -14.32
CA ARG A 202 10.19 0.56 -15.39
C ARG A 202 10.00 -0.21 -16.69
N LEU A 203 8.79 -0.14 -17.24
CA LEU A 203 8.47 -0.74 -18.54
C LEU A 203 8.72 0.24 -19.66
N ARG A 204 9.27 -0.29 -20.76
CA ARG A 204 9.30 0.42 -22.02
C ARG A 204 7.91 0.45 -22.69
N PRO A 205 7.61 1.49 -23.49
CA PRO A 205 6.33 1.59 -24.20
C PRO A 205 6.03 0.37 -25.07
N PRO A 206 4.76 -0.05 -25.20
CA PRO A 206 4.36 -1.18 -26.03
C PRO A 206 4.78 -1.06 -27.49
N GLU A 207 4.74 0.14 -28.06
CA GLU A 207 5.11 0.36 -29.46
C GLU A 207 6.56 -0.03 -29.76
N GLU A 208 7.48 0.36 -28.86
CA GLU A 208 8.91 0.05 -29.00
C GLU A 208 9.18 -1.44 -28.79
N VAL A 209 8.63 -2.03 -27.73
CA VAL A 209 8.92 -3.41 -27.34
C VAL A 209 8.28 -4.40 -28.32
N LEU A 210 7.04 -4.17 -28.74
CA LEU A 210 6.35 -5.06 -29.65
C LEU A 210 6.94 -5.02 -31.07
N SER A 211 7.38 -3.83 -31.51
CA SER A 211 8.11 -3.69 -32.77
C SER A 211 9.46 -4.43 -32.73
N ALA A 212 10.25 -4.21 -31.66
CA ALA A 212 11.56 -4.84 -31.49
C ALA A 212 11.49 -6.36 -31.27
N SER A 213 10.45 -6.85 -30.60
CA SER A 213 10.27 -8.27 -30.29
C SER A 213 9.54 -9.05 -31.38
N GLN A 214 8.97 -8.40 -32.39
CA GLN A 214 8.20 -9.08 -33.45
C GLN A 214 9.01 -10.17 -34.16
N GLY A 215 10.28 -9.90 -34.47
CA GLY A 215 11.17 -10.88 -35.09
C GLY A 215 11.35 -12.13 -34.21
N LEU A 216 11.61 -11.92 -32.92
CA LEU A 216 11.76 -12.99 -31.91
C LEU A 216 10.48 -13.83 -31.79
N ILE A 217 9.31 -13.19 -31.70
CA ILE A 217 8.01 -13.88 -31.57
C ILE A 217 7.72 -14.74 -32.80
N LEU A 218 8.00 -14.21 -34.00
CA LEU A 218 7.82 -14.96 -35.25
C LEU A 218 8.81 -16.11 -35.39
N GLU A 219 10.04 -15.93 -34.92
CA GLU A 219 11.06 -16.98 -34.86
C GLU A 219 10.60 -18.16 -33.99
N VAL A 220 10.17 -17.89 -32.75
CA VAL A 220 9.64 -18.90 -31.83
C VAL A 220 8.45 -19.64 -32.46
N CYS A 221 7.54 -18.91 -33.12
CA CYS A 221 6.39 -19.53 -33.79
C CYS A 221 6.79 -20.50 -34.92
N ARG A 222 7.85 -20.17 -35.67
CA ARG A 222 8.34 -21.00 -36.78
C ARG A 222 9.14 -22.20 -36.30
N GLN A 223 9.95 -22.03 -35.26
CA GLN A 223 10.81 -23.07 -34.71
C GLN A 223 10.04 -24.07 -33.83
N HIS A 224 9.02 -23.61 -33.11
CA HIS A 224 8.27 -24.42 -32.14
C HIS A 224 6.74 -24.39 -32.39
N PRO A 225 6.26 -24.81 -33.57
CA PRO A 225 4.83 -24.75 -33.89
C PRO A 225 3.95 -25.58 -32.93
N GLY A 226 4.44 -26.73 -32.46
CA GLY A 226 3.71 -27.60 -31.53
C GLY A 226 3.53 -26.98 -30.14
N LEU A 227 4.55 -26.28 -29.63
CA LEU A 227 4.46 -25.55 -28.36
C LEU A 227 3.50 -24.36 -28.44
N VAL A 228 3.43 -23.70 -29.60
CA VAL A 228 2.44 -22.65 -29.82
C VAL A 228 1.03 -23.20 -29.88
N ASP A 229 0.83 -24.38 -30.48
CA ASP A 229 -0.49 -25.00 -30.52
C ASP A 229 -0.95 -25.46 -29.13
N SER A 230 -0.04 -25.91 -28.26
CA SER A 230 -0.35 -26.30 -26.88
C SER A 230 -0.75 -25.12 -25.98
N LEU A 231 -0.61 -23.86 -26.42
CA LEU A 231 -1.13 -22.71 -25.67
C LEU A 231 -2.65 -22.65 -25.68
N TRP A 232 -3.32 -23.35 -26.61
CA TRP A 232 -4.77 -23.25 -26.82
C TRP A 232 -5.55 -24.52 -26.44
N THR A 233 -4.85 -25.58 -26.04
CA THR A 233 -5.38 -26.92 -25.75
C THR A 233 -5.09 -27.30 -24.32
#